data_AF-A0AAW0JN86-F1
#
_entry.id   AF-A0AAW0JN86-F1
#
_cell.length_a   1.000
_cell.length_b   1.000
_cell.length_c   1.000
_cell.angle_alpha   90.00
_cell.angle_beta   90.00
_cell.angle_gamma   90.00
#
_symmetry.space_group_name_H-M   'P 1'
#
loop_
_entity.id
_entity.type
_entity.pdbx_description
1 polymer ?
#
loop_
_entity_poly.entity_id
_entity_poly.type
_entity_poly.pdbx_seq_one_letter_code
_entity_poly.pdbx_strand_id
1 'polypeptide(L)'
;MESRTHARPRVYKAATRGSSQVVVRNVPYVPGHSVSDTIDHFFQTNHPNDYLCHQAVYNANKYAKLVRKRERLQNWLDYNQLKFERHPEKRPTKKTGFLGLWGGRVDSIEYYKQHIKQLDKALTLERQKIIKDPKAILPVAFVSFNSRWGAAVCAQTQQSKNPTLWLTNWAPEPRDVYWRNLAIPFVSLSIRKLVISLTVFALVFFYMIPIAFVQSLANLEGLERVAPFLRPVIEL
;
A
#
# COMPACT_ATOMS: atom_id res chain seq x y z
N MET A 1 -15.04 -23.83 1.22
CA MET A 1 -13.72 -23.20 1.00
C MET A 1 -13.86 -22.02 0.01
N GLU A 2 -14.91 -21.20 0.18
CA GLU A 2 -15.50 -20.42 -0.93
C GLU A 2 -15.97 -19.01 -0.51
N SER A 3 -15.42 -18.45 0.56
CA SER A 3 -15.89 -17.18 1.15
C SER A 3 -14.86 -16.03 1.10
N ARG A 4 -13.69 -16.21 0.46
CA ARG A 4 -12.59 -15.22 0.44
C ARG A 4 -12.65 -14.16 -0.67
N THR A 5 -13.69 -14.14 -1.49
CA THR A 5 -13.75 -13.31 -2.71
C THR A 5 -14.58 -12.02 -2.61
N HIS A 6 -15.35 -11.80 -1.54
CA HIS A 6 -16.35 -10.71 -1.52
C HIS A 6 -15.89 -9.32 -1.05
N ALA A 7 -14.63 -9.14 -0.62
CA ALA A 7 -14.12 -7.84 -0.14
C ALA A 7 -13.22 -7.12 -1.17
N ARG A 8 -13.33 -7.47 -2.44
CA ARG A 8 -12.53 -6.88 -3.52
C ARG A 8 -13.40 -5.90 -4.30
N PRO A 9 -13.14 -4.58 -4.24
CA PRO A 9 -13.94 -3.59 -4.97
C PRO A 9 -13.96 -3.92 -6.47
N ARG A 10 -14.98 -3.42 -7.18
CA ARG A 10 -15.29 -3.59 -8.63
C ARG A 10 -14.16 -3.23 -9.62
N VAL A 11 -12.91 -3.16 -9.17
CA VAL A 11 -11.68 -3.02 -9.95
C VAL A 11 -11.47 -4.22 -10.90
N TYR A 12 -11.96 -5.41 -10.54
CA TYR A 12 -11.63 -6.66 -11.25
C TYR A 12 -12.37 -6.90 -12.57
N LYS A 13 -13.54 -6.27 -12.79
CA LYS A 13 -14.32 -6.54 -14.02
C LYS A 13 -13.89 -5.70 -15.23
N ALA A 14 -13.12 -4.62 -15.04
CA ALA A 14 -12.62 -3.79 -16.14
C ALA A 14 -11.20 -4.20 -16.59
N ALA A 15 -10.46 -4.93 -15.76
CA ALA A 15 -9.05 -5.24 -15.99
C ALA A 15 -8.79 -6.55 -16.77
N THR A 16 -9.82 -7.34 -17.05
CA THR A 16 -9.71 -8.58 -17.84
C THR A 16 -9.47 -8.34 -19.34
N ARG A 17 -9.37 -7.09 -19.80
CA ARG A 17 -8.86 -6.72 -21.12
C ARG A 17 -7.58 -5.90 -20.96
N GLY A 18 -6.50 -6.57 -20.55
CA GLY A 18 -5.18 -5.96 -20.42
C GLY A 18 -4.74 -5.34 -21.75
N SER A 19 -4.56 -4.00 -21.78
CA SER A 19 -3.68 -3.19 -22.65
C SER A 19 -4.15 -1.76 -22.93
N SER A 20 -5.37 -1.36 -22.57
CA SER A 20 -5.89 -0.02 -22.92
C SER A 20 -6.20 0.88 -21.72
N GLN A 21 -5.43 0.77 -20.63
CA GLN A 21 -5.61 1.62 -19.44
C GLN A 21 -4.38 2.47 -19.17
N VAL A 22 -4.64 3.74 -18.84
CA VAL A 22 -3.63 4.73 -18.49
C VAL A 22 -3.96 5.27 -17.10
N VAL A 23 -2.96 5.36 -16.23
CA VAL A 23 -3.10 6.04 -14.95
C VAL A 23 -2.78 7.52 -15.13
N VAL A 24 -3.72 8.37 -14.75
CA VAL A 24 -3.60 9.82 -14.78
C VAL A 24 -3.39 10.31 -13.35
N ARG A 25 -2.37 11.14 -13.13
CA ARG A 25 -2.04 11.73 -11.83
C ARG A 25 -1.95 13.26 -11.94
N ASN A 26 -2.08 13.94 -10.81
CA ASN A 26 -2.04 15.40 -10.71
C ASN A 26 -3.09 16.07 -11.61
N VAL A 27 -4.33 15.59 -11.54
CA VAL A 27 -5.47 16.29 -12.14
C VAL A 27 -5.61 17.65 -11.45
N PRO A 28 -5.68 18.77 -12.20
CA PRO A 28 -5.83 20.09 -11.62
C PRO A 28 -7.18 20.22 -10.91
N TYR A 29 -7.20 20.98 -9.82
CA TYR A 29 -8.44 21.35 -9.15
C TYR A 29 -9.12 22.48 -9.91
N VAL A 30 -10.35 22.24 -10.35
CA VAL A 30 -11.20 23.25 -11.00
C VAL A 30 -12.37 23.57 -10.06
N PRO A 31 -12.55 24.83 -9.64
CA PRO A 31 -13.67 25.22 -8.79
C PRO A 31 -15.01 24.84 -9.42
N GLY A 32 -15.92 24.25 -8.65
CA GLY A 32 -17.27 23.89 -9.10
C GLY A 32 -17.39 22.58 -9.89
N HIS A 33 -16.29 21.96 -10.30
CA HIS A 33 -16.30 20.67 -10.99
C HIS A 33 -15.77 19.55 -10.09
N SER A 34 -16.35 18.35 -10.19
CA SER A 34 -15.73 17.18 -9.58
C SER A 34 -14.47 16.79 -10.37
N VAL A 35 -13.57 16.05 -9.71
CA VAL A 35 -12.40 15.46 -10.40
C VAL A 35 -12.85 14.59 -11.58
N SER A 36 -13.98 13.89 -11.41
CA SER A 36 -14.59 13.05 -12.44
C SER A 36 -14.97 13.89 -13.68
N ASP A 37 -15.69 15.00 -13.47
CA ASP A 37 -16.16 15.86 -14.56
C ASP A 37 -14.98 16.52 -15.29
N THR A 38 -13.94 16.91 -14.53
CA THR A 38 -12.73 17.51 -15.08
C THR A 38 -12.00 16.54 -16.00
N ILE A 39 -11.88 15.27 -15.60
CA ILE A 39 -11.29 14.20 -16.42
C ILE A 39 -12.15 13.94 -17.65
N ASP A 40 -13.46 13.82 -17.47
CA ASP A 40 -14.38 13.51 -18.55
C ASP A 40 -14.31 14.58 -19.66
N HIS A 41 -14.41 15.86 -19.27
CA HIS A 41 -14.29 16.97 -20.19
C HIS A 41 -12.92 17.01 -20.91
N PHE A 42 -11.83 16.78 -20.16
CA PHE A 42 -10.48 16.80 -20.72
C PHE A 42 -10.27 15.70 -21.77
N PHE A 43 -10.67 14.47 -21.48
CA PHE A 43 -10.46 13.35 -22.40
C PHE A 43 -11.45 13.31 -23.55
N GLN A 44 -12.69 13.78 -23.36
CA GLN A 44 -13.61 13.98 -24.47
C GLN A 44 -13.11 15.04 -25.47
N THR A 45 -12.46 16.10 -24.97
CA THR A 45 -11.94 17.16 -25.82
C THR A 45 -10.67 16.75 -26.56
N ASN A 46 -9.73 16.09 -25.87
CA ASN A 46 -8.41 15.77 -26.43
C ASN A 46 -8.33 14.41 -27.13
N HIS A 47 -9.16 13.44 -26.72
CA HIS A 47 -9.15 12.06 -27.24
C HIS A 47 -10.57 11.55 -27.57
N PRO A 48 -11.37 12.28 -28.39
CA PRO A 48 -12.79 12.03 -28.57
C PRO A 48 -13.12 10.62 -29.11
N ASN A 49 -12.29 10.09 -30.02
CA ASN A 49 -12.55 8.81 -30.68
C ASN A 49 -12.08 7.60 -29.86
N ASP A 50 -11.09 7.79 -29.00
CA ASP A 50 -10.43 6.71 -28.29
C ASP A 50 -10.87 6.60 -26.82
N TYR A 51 -11.36 7.68 -26.22
CA TYR A 51 -11.79 7.70 -24.82
C TYR A 51 -13.05 6.86 -24.60
N LEU A 52 -13.01 5.96 -23.60
CA LEU A 52 -14.15 5.10 -23.24
C LEU A 52 -14.77 5.52 -21.92
N CYS A 53 -13.98 5.52 -20.85
CA CYS A 53 -14.44 5.88 -19.51
C CYS A 53 -13.26 6.11 -18.57
N HIS A 54 -13.55 6.61 -17.38
CA HIS A 54 -12.56 6.75 -16.32
C HIS A 54 -13.10 6.23 -14.98
N GLN A 55 -12.17 5.88 -14.11
CA GLN A 55 -12.43 5.48 -12.73
C GLN A 55 -11.61 6.35 -11.80
N ALA A 56 -12.29 7.27 -11.09
CA ALA A 56 -11.67 8.09 -10.06
C ALA A 56 -11.19 7.22 -8.88
N VAL A 57 -10.05 7.60 -8.29
CA VAL A 57 -9.46 6.91 -7.14
C VAL A 57 -9.81 7.63 -5.84
N TYR A 58 -10.24 6.86 -4.85
CA TYR A 58 -10.58 7.37 -3.52
C TYR A 58 -9.50 7.01 -2.49
N ASN A 59 -9.29 7.89 -1.52
CA ASN A 59 -8.39 7.65 -0.40
C ASN A 59 -9.01 6.66 0.60
N ALA A 60 -8.81 5.37 0.33
CA ALA A 60 -9.29 4.28 1.16
C ALA A 60 -8.24 3.74 2.16
N ASN A 61 -7.19 4.51 2.49
CA ASN A 61 -6.09 4.02 3.32
C ASN A 61 -6.52 3.59 4.73
N LYS A 62 -7.39 4.38 5.38
CA LYS A 62 -7.95 4.06 6.70
C LYS A 62 -8.85 2.83 6.64
N TYR A 63 -9.73 2.78 5.63
CA TYR A 63 -10.61 1.64 5.38
C TYR A 63 -9.79 0.35 5.16
N ALA A 64 -8.77 0.38 4.31
CA ALA A 64 -7.89 -0.76 4.05
C ALA A 64 -7.15 -1.22 5.32
N LYS A 65 -6.77 -0.30 6.23
CA LYS A 65 -6.17 -0.66 7.52
C LYS A 65 -7.17 -1.42 8.41
N LEU A 66 -8.43 -0.99 8.44
CA LEU A 66 -9.49 -1.67 9.19
C LEU A 66 -9.81 -3.07 8.61
N VAL A 67 -9.86 -3.21 7.29
CA VAL A 67 -10.06 -4.50 6.62
C VAL A 67 -8.95 -5.48 7.00
N ARG A 68 -7.67 -5.07 6.92
CA ARG A 68 -6.54 -5.91 7.35
C ARG A 68 -6.62 -6.30 8.83
N LYS A 69 -7.11 -5.40 9.69
CA LYS A 69 -7.32 -5.71 11.12
C LYS A 69 -8.42 -6.75 11.30
N ARG A 70 -9.53 -6.62 10.58
CA ARG A 70 -10.63 -7.58 10.57
C ARG A 70 -10.17 -8.96 10.09
N GLU A 71 -9.44 -9.04 8.98
CA GLU A 71 -8.91 -10.31 8.45
C GLU A 71 -7.99 -11.01 9.45
N ARG A 72 -7.12 -10.25 10.15
CA ARG A 72 -6.29 -10.82 11.23
C ARG A 72 -7.13 -11.40 12.36
N LEU A 73 -8.18 -10.69 12.80
CA LEU A 73 -9.07 -11.19 13.84
C LEU A 73 -9.89 -12.39 13.37
N GLN A 74 -10.29 -12.43 12.10
CA GLN A 74 -10.97 -13.58 11.50
C GLN A 74 -10.06 -14.81 11.55
N ASN A 75 -8.79 -14.68 11.16
CA ASN A 75 -7.83 -15.80 11.25
C ASN A 75 -7.67 -16.30 12.69
N TRP A 76 -7.67 -15.40 13.68
CA TRP A 76 -7.66 -15.79 15.09
C TRP A 76 -8.94 -16.47 15.54
N LEU A 77 -10.11 -16.02 15.06
CA LEU A 77 -11.38 -16.66 15.33
C LEU A 77 -11.41 -18.08 14.75
N ASP A 78 -11.03 -18.22 13.48
CA ASP A 78 -10.95 -19.51 12.79
C ASP A 78 -10.00 -20.47 13.54
N TYR A 79 -8.83 -19.98 13.98
CA TYR A 79 -7.90 -20.77 14.80
C TYR A 79 -8.53 -21.27 16.11
N ASN A 80 -9.26 -20.40 16.83
CA ASN A 80 -9.90 -20.78 18.10
C ASN A 80 -11.09 -21.73 17.89
N GLN A 81 -11.84 -21.59 16.79
CA GLN A 81 -12.89 -22.52 16.41
C GLN A 81 -12.32 -23.90 16.10
N LEU A 82 -11.29 -23.98 15.25
CA LEU A 82 -10.59 -25.23 14.95
C LEU A 82 -10.01 -25.90 16.20
N LYS A 83 -9.51 -25.10 17.16
CA LYS A 83 -9.01 -25.62 18.44
C LYS A 83 -10.13 -26.22 19.30
N PHE A 84 -11.31 -25.59 19.29
CA PHE A 84 -12.49 -26.10 20.00
C PHE A 84 -13.08 -27.36 19.34
N GLU A 85 -13.12 -27.40 18.00
CA GLU A 85 -13.58 -28.58 17.24
C GLU A 85 -12.72 -29.83 17.53
N ARG A 86 -11.40 -29.66 17.68
CA ARG A 86 -10.50 -30.77 18.04
C ARG A 86 -10.68 -31.25 19.48
N HIS A 87 -11.00 -30.34 20.39
CA HIS A 87 -11.13 -30.62 21.82
C HIS A 87 -12.39 -29.96 22.40
N PRO A 88 -13.59 -30.58 22.18
CA PRO A 88 -14.86 -29.99 22.58
C PRO A 88 -15.01 -29.76 24.10
N GLU A 89 -14.25 -30.51 24.90
CA GLU A 89 -14.29 -30.45 26.37
C GLU A 89 -13.72 -29.15 26.94
N LYS A 90 -12.83 -28.46 26.20
CA LYS A 90 -12.12 -27.27 26.71
C LYS A 90 -12.36 -26.08 25.81
N ARG A 91 -13.16 -25.11 26.28
CA ARG A 91 -13.31 -23.84 25.58
C ARG A 91 -12.03 -22.99 25.63
N PRO A 92 -11.58 -22.44 24.50
CA PRO A 92 -10.39 -21.60 24.47
C PRO A 92 -10.67 -20.26 25.16
N THR A 93 -9.96 -19.99 26.27
CA THR A 93 -10.07 -18.72 27.00
C THR A 93 -8.86 -17.83 26.75
N LYS A 94 -9.09 -16.52 26.80
CA LYS A 94 -8.06 -15.48 26.66
C LYS A 94 -8.16 -14.51 27.82
N LYS A 95 -7.02 -13.96 28.25
CA LYS A 95 -7.00 -12.84 29.20
C LYS A 95 -7.06 -11.50 28.46
N THR A 96 -7.82 -10.56 28.99
CA THR A 96 -8.10 -9.25 28.34
C THR A 96 -6.96 -8.23 28.43
N GLY A 97 -6.02 -8.36 29.37
CA GLY A 97 -4.99 -7.37 29.63
C GLY A 97 -3.76 -7.43 28.71
N PHE A 98 -2.77 -6.61 29.04
CA PHE A 98 -1.57 -6.39 28.23
C PHE A 98 -0.82 -7.71 27.96
N LEU A 99 -0.56 -7.98 26.68
CA LEU A 99 0.09 -9.21 26.17
C LEU A 99 -0.56 -10.53 26.63
N GLY A 100 -1.79 -10.49 27.15
CA GLY A 100 -2.45 -11.68 27.70
C GLY A 100 -1.94 -12.12 29.07
N LEU A 101 -1.19 -11.26 29.78
CA LEU A 101 -0.61 -11.59 31.10
C LEU A 101 -1.60 -11.29 32.25
N TRP A 102 -2.27 -10.14 32.18
CA TRP A 102 -3.19 -9.65 33.21
C TRP A 102 -4.65 -9.62 32.74
N GLY A 103 -5.58 -9.48 33.68
CA GLY A 103 -7.03 -9.35 33.42
C GLY A 103 -7.83 -10.65 33.54
N GLY A 104 -9.16 -10.49 33.49
CA GLY A 104 -10.12 -11.60 33.57
C GLY A 104 -10.04 -12.55 32.37
N ARG A 105 -10.33 -13.83 32.61
CA ARG A 105 -10.46 -14.84 31.55
C ARG A 105 -11.82 -14.69 30.88
N VAL A 106 -11.80 -14.50 29.57
CA VAL A 106 -13.00 -14.42 28.73
C VAL A 106 -12.94 -15.51 27.65
N ASP A 107 -14.10 -15.90 27.13
CA ASP A 107 -14.17 -16.81 25.99
C ASP A 107 -13.57 -16.14 24.74
N SER A 108 -12.54 -16.78 24.16
CA SER A 108 -11.83 -16.23 23.01
C SER A 108 -12.73 -16.14 21.78
N ILE A 109 -13.62 -17.11 21.58
CA ILE A 109 -14.48 -17.16 20.39
C ILE A 109 -15.48 -16.00 20.43
N GLU A 110 -16.16 -15.83 21.56
CA GLU A 110 -17.14 -14.75 21.72
C GLU A 110 -16.47 -13.38 21.69
N TYR A 111 -15.29 -13.25 22.32
CA TYR A 111 -14.48 -12.04 22.27
C TYR A 111 -14.16 -11.62 20.82
N TYR A 112 -13.67 -12.53 19.99
CA TYR A 112 -13.34 -12.21 18.59
C TYR A 112 -14.60 -11.95 17.75
N LYS A 113 -15.70 -12.68 17.96
CA LYS A 113 -16.99 -12.40 17.29
C LYS A 113 -17.47 -10.98 17.58
N GLN A 114 -17.46 -10.57 18.84
CA GLN A 114 -17.89 -9.24 19.24
C GLN A 114 -16.98 -8.15 18.63
N HIS A 115 -15.66 -8.35 18.66
CA HIS A 115 -14.70 -7.41 18.08
C HIS A 115 -14.83 -7.29 16.56
N ILE A 116 -15.06 -8.40 15.85
CA ILE A 116 -15.34 -8.38 14.41
C ILE A 116 -16.61 -7.60 14.12
N LYS A 117 -17.69 -7.83 14.89
CA LYS A 117 -18.96 -7.08 14.75
C LYS A 117 -18.76 -5.57 14.96
N GLN A 118 -17.94 -5.17 15.92
CA GLN A 118 -17.59 -3.76 16.13
C GLN A 118 -16.77 -3.19 14.95
N LEU A 119 -15.81 -3.96 14.43
CA LEU A 119 -15.04 -3.54 13.24
C LEU A 119 -15.91 -3.45 11.99
N ASP A 120 -16.88 -4.33 11.80
CA ASP A 120 -17.80 -4.30 10.67
C ASP A 120 -18.65 -3.02 10.69
N LYS A 121 -19.13 -2.60 11.88
CA LYS A 121 -19.78 -1.29 12.05
C LYS A 121 -18.85 -0.13 11.71
N ALA A 122 -17.60 -0.17 12.17
CA ALA A 122 -16.63 0.88 11.83
C ALA A 122 -16.33 0.91 10.32
N LEU A 123 -16.25 -0.25 9.67
CA LEU A 123 -16.03 -0.38 8.23
C LEU A 123 -17.18 0.20 7.42
N THR A 124 -18.44 -0.05 7.80
CA THR A 124 -19.60 0.51 7.09
C THR A 124 -19.65 2.03 7.22
N LEU A 125 -19.37 2.57 8.41
CA LEU A 125 -19.30 4.01 8.65
C LEU A 125 -18.19 4.67 7.83
N GLU A 126 -16.98 4.10 7.84
CA GLU A 126 -15.85 4.63 7.04
C GLU A 126 -16.12 4.55 5.54
N ARG A 127 -16.76 3.47 5.06
CA ARG A 127 -17.14 3.35 3.65
C ARG A 127 -18.12 4.45 3.24
N GLN A 128 -19.15 4.70 4.05
CA GLN A 128 -20.11 5.77 3.80
C GLN A 128 -19.44 7.14 3.81
N LYS A 129 -18.49 7.36 4.73
CA LYS A 129 -17.71 8.60 4.80
C LYS A 129 -16.91 8.83 3.52
N ILE A 130 -16.21 7.81 3.01
CA ILE A 130 -15.40 7.93 1.78
C ILE A 130 -16.26 8.26 0.56
N ILE A 131 -17.46 7.68 0.46
CA ILE A 131 -18.37 7.91 -0.68
C ILE A 131 -18.99 9.32 -0.63
N LYS A 132 -19.28 9.83 0.58
CA LYS A 132 -19.93 11.14 0.76
C LYS A 132 -18.94 12.31 0.74
N ASP A 133 -17.70 12.10 1.16
CA ASP A 133 -16.71 13.16 1.30
C ASP A 133 -15.99 13.44 -0.03
N PRO A 134 -16.20 14.61 -0.67
CA PRO A 134 -15.49 14.94 -1.91
C PRO A 134 -13.99 15.09 -1.70
N LYS A 135 -13.52 15.39 -0.48
CA LYS A 135 -12.09 15.47 -0.16
C LYS A 135 -11.40 14.11 -0.14
N ALA A 136 -12.18 13.02 -0.07
CA ALA A 136 -11.63 11.68 -0.17
C ALA A 136 -11.25 11.32 -1.61
N ILE A 137 -11.72 12.06 -2.62
CA ILE A 137 -11.35 11.85 -4.02
C ILE A 137 -9.92 12.36 -4.24
N LEU A 138 -9.06 11.49 -4.73
CA LEU A 138 -7.68 11.84 -5.06
C LEU A 138 -7.62 12.45 -6.47
N PRO A 139 -6.63 13.31 -6.76
CA PRO A 139 -6.38 13.84 -8.11
C PRO A 139 -5.70 12.77 -9.00
N VAL A 140 -6.23 11.54 -8.98
CA VAL A 140 -5.73 10.35 -9.66
C VAL A 140 -6.91 9.56 -10.21
N ALA A 141 -6.79 9.11 -11.46
CA ALA A 141 -7.79 8.26 -12.09
C ALA A 141 -7.16 7.24 -13.02
N PHE A 142 -7.89 6.15 -13.25
CA PHE A 142 -7.60 5.19 -14.31
C PHE A 142 -8.51 5.48 -15.49
N VAL A 143 -7.93 5.83 -16.63
CA VAL A 143 -8.66 6.10 -17.86
C VAL A 143 -8.55 4.88 -18.77
N SER A 144 -9.68 4.43 -19.28
CA SER A 144 -9.77 3.32 -20.22
C SER A 144 -10.04 3.88 -21.62
N PHE A 145 -9.37 3.28 -22.61
CA PHE A 145 -9.50 3.62 -24.02
C PHE A 145 -10.07 2.44 -24.81
N ASN A 146 -10.77 2.74 -25.90
CA ASN A 146 -11.26 1.74 -26.85
C ASN A 146 -10.12 1.11 -27.66
N SER A 147 -9.09 1.91 -27.99
CA SER A 147 -7.93 1.48 -28.76
C SER A 147 -6.66 1.40 -27.91
N ARG A 148 -5.85 0.37 -28.16
CA ARG A 148 -4.49 0.25 -27.59
C ARG A 148 -3.59 1.37 -28.07
N TRP A 149 -3.79 1.80 -29.32
CA TRP A 149 -3.03 2.90 -29.92
C TRP A 149 -3.34 4.22 -29.21
N GLY A 150 -4.62 4.53 -28.97
CA GLY A 150 -5.02 5.71 -28.20
C GLY A 150 -4.47 5.72 -26.77
N ALA A 151 -4.48 4.56 -26.10
CA ALA A 151 -3.84 4.41 -24.79
C ALA A 151 -2.32 4.66 -24.84
N ALA A 152 -1.63 4.14 -25.87
CA ALA A 152 -0.20 4.33 -26.06
C ALA A 152 0.16 5.79 -26.32
N VAL A 153 -0.59 6.47 -27.18
CA VAL A 153 -0.43 7.89 -27.47
C VAL A 153 -0.63 8.71 -26.20
N CYS A 154 -1.71 8.47 -25.46
CA CYS A 154 -1.99 9.16 -24.20
C CYS A 154 -0.88 8.95 -23.16
N ALA A 155 -0.36 7.73 -23.01
CA ALA A 155 0.67 7.40 -22.03
C ALA A 155 2.06 7.98 -22.37
N GLN A 156 2.34 8.24 -23.65
CA GLN A 156 3.65 8.72 -24.11
C GLN A 156 3.69 10.22 -24.41
N THR A 157 2.55 10.87 -24.60
CA THR A 157 2.47 12.29 -24.95
C THR A 157 2.23 13.16 -23.74
N GLN A 158 2.90 14.33 -23.74
CA GLN A 158 2.66 15.37 -22.75
C GLN A 158 1.28 15.99 -22.97
N GLN A 159 0.37 15.83 -22.00
CA GLN A 159 -1.03 16.21 -22.14
C GLN A 159 -1.31 17.71 -21.95
N SER A 160 -0.44 18.43 -21.23
CA SER A 160 -0.66 19.85 -20.92
C SER A 160 0.64 20.65 -20.96
N LYS A 161 0.53 21.97 -21.14
CA LYS A 161 1.68 22.90 -21.14
C LYS A 161 2.52 22.81 -19.87
N ASN A 162 1.89 22.50 -18.73
CA ASN A 162 2.60 22.32 -17.48
C ASN A 162 3.03 20.84 -17.33
N PRO A 163 4.33 20.54 -17.26
CA PRO A 163 4.83 19.16 -17.15
C PRO A 163 4.49 18.48 -15.82
N THR A 164 3.97 19.20 -14.83
CA THR A 164 3.60 18.64 -13.52
C THR A 164 2.12 18.28 -13.41
N LEU A 165 1.28 18.68 -14.38
CA LEU A 165 -0.15 18.40 -14.41
C LEU A 165 -0.48 17.37 -15.47
N TRP A 166 -1.58 16.63 -15.28
CA TRP A 166 -2.05 15.60 -16.22
C TRP A 166 -0.98 14.55 -16.56
N LEU A 167 -0.31 14.05 -15.51
CA LEU A 167 0.75 13.05 -15.66
C LEU A 167 0.14 11.70 -16.04
N THR A 168 0.33 11.30 -17.29
CA THR A 168 -0.11 10.01 -17.82
C THR A 168 1.02 8.99 -17.73
N ASN A 169 0.70 7.78 -17.29
CA ASN A 169 1.62 6.63 -17.33
C ASN A 169 0.80 5.37 -17.65
N TRP A 170 1.47 4.34 -18.16
CA TRP A 170 0.84 3.02 -18.30
C TRP A 170 0.25 2.55 -16.97
N ALA A 171 -1.02 2.13 -16.99
CA ALA A 171 -1.63 1.55 -15.80
C ALA A 171 -1.04 0.16 -15.57
N PRO A 172 -0.48 -0.13 -14.38
CA PRO A 172 -0.06 -1.48 -14.05
C PRO A 172 -1.29 -2.38 -13.87
N GLU A 173 -1.08 -3.70 -13.92
CA GLU A 173 -2.15 -4.65 -13.61
C GLU A 173 -2.72 -4.36 -12.21
N PRO A 174 -4.04 -4.46 -11.97
CA PRO A 174 -4.62 -4.09 -10.67
C PRO A 174 -4.05 -4.81 -9.44
N ARG A 175 -3.45 -5.99 -9.67
CA ARG A 175 -2.76 -6.78 -8.63
C ARG A 175 -1.42 -6.15 -8.24
N ASP A 176 -0.75 -5.49 -9.19
CA ASP A 176 0.54 -4.84 -9.02
C ASP A 176 0.42 -3.36 -8.61
N VAL A 177 -0.81 -2.83 -8.62
CA VAL A 177 -1.08 -1.48 -8.10
C VAL A 177 -0.87 -1.44 -6.59
N TYR A 178 0.17 -0.70 -6.16
CA TYR A 178 0.35 -0.38 -4.75
C TYR A 178 -0.53 0.83 -4.33
N TRP A 179 -1.79 0.55 -4.02
CA TRP A 179 -2.85 1.55 -3.75
C TRP A 179 -2.48 2.65 -2.74
N ARG A 180 -1.66 2.33 -1.73
CA ARG A 180 -1.26 3.30 -0.70
C ARG A 180 -0.40 4.43 -1.27
N ASN A 181 0.33 4.18 -2.36
CA ASN A 181 1.20 5.18 -2.97
C ASN A 181 0.44 6.16 -3.88
N LEU A 182 -0.77 5.81 -4.32
CA LEU A 182 -1.58 6.69 -5.18
C LEU A 182 -2.08 7.95 -4.45
N ALA A 183 -2.17 7.90 -3.13
CA ALA A 183 -2.62 9.04 -2.31
C ALA A 183 -1.53 10.10 -2.05
N ILE A 184 -0.31 9.87 -2.54
CA ILE A 184 0.85 10.72 -2.23
C ILE A 184 0.92 11.87 -3.26
N PRO A 185 0.89 13.15 -2.84
CA PRO A 185 1.01 14.28 -3.76
C PRO A 185 2.42 14.39 -4.33
N PHE A 186 2.54 14.93 -5.54
CA PHE A 186 3.79 14.99 -6.30
C PHE A 186 4.94 15.68 -5.58
N VAL A 187 4.70 16.85 -4.96
CA VAL A 187 5.74 17.59 -4.22
C VAL A 187 6.33 16.74 -3.08
N SER A 188 5.47 15.98 -2.38
CA SER A 188 5.92 15.10 -1.31
C SER A 188 6.72 13.90 -1.82
N LEU A 189 6.53 13.47 -3.08
CA LEU A 189 7.36 12.44 -3.69
C LEU A 189 8.81 12.93 -3.86
N SER A 190 9.01 14.17 -4.30
CA SER A 190 10.35 14.75 -4.44
C SER A 190 11.09 14.84 -3.11
N ILE A 191 10.41 15.31 -2.06
CA ILE A 191 10.98 15.38 -0.70
C ILE A 191 11.33 13.98 -0.19
N ARG A 192 10.43 13.00 -0.36
CA ARG A 192 10.69 11.61 0.06
C ARG A 192 11.87 11.00 -0.68
N LYS A 193 12.02 11.26 -1.99
CA LYS A 193 13.18 10.81 -2.77
C LYS A 193 14.48 11.40 -2.22
N LEU A 194 14.49 12.69 -1.89
CA LEU A 194 15.65 13.35 -1.28
C LEU A 194 16.00 12.74 0.08
N VAL A 195 15.01 12.56 0.96
CA VAL A 195 15.21 11.94 2.28
C VAL A 195 15.75 10.52 2.14
N ILE A 196 15.17 9.70 1.27
CA ILE A 196 15.65 8.33 1.01
C ILE A 196 17.08 8.34 0.47
N SER A 197 17.39 9.25 -0.45
CA SER A 197 18.75 9.39 -1.00
C SER A 197 19.77 9.72 0.09
N LEU A 198 19.44 10.64 1.01
CA LEU A 198 20.29 10.98 2.14
C LEU A 198 20.43 9.81 3.14
N THR A 199 19.33 9.10 3.44
CA THR A 199 19.38 7.92 4.31
C THR A 199 20.25 6.82 3.71
N VAL A 200 20.13 6.55 2.41
CA VAL A 200 20.96 5.55 1.72
C VAL A 200 22.43 5.97 1.70
N PHE A 201 22.71 7.24 1.44
CA PHE A 201 24.07 7.78 1.51
C PHE A 201 24.69 7.57 2.91
N ALA A 202 23.97 7.94 3.96
CA ALA A 202 24.43 7.72 5.33
C ALA A 202 24.61 6.23 5.66
N LEU A 203 23.70 5.37 5.22
CA LEU A 203 23.80 3.92 5.41
C LEU A 203 25.08 3.38 4.76
N VAL A 204 25.37 3.75 3.51
CA VAL A 204 26.60 3.33 2.82
C VAL A 204 27.84 3.84 3.54
N PHE A 205 27.83 5.09 3.99
CA PHE A 205 28.94 5.67 4.74
C PHE A 205 29.21 4.91 6.06
N PHE A 206 28.17 4.65 6.87
CA PHE A 206 28.32 3.90 8.11
C PHE A 206 28.64 2.42 7.87
N TYR A 207 28.24 1.86 6.74
CA TYR A 207 28.58 0.49 6.36
C TYR A 207 30.07 0.30 6.04
N MET A 208 30.83 1.38 5.84
CA MET A 208 32.30 1.31 5.75
C MET A 208 32.95 0.86 7.07
N ILE A 209 32.34 1.15 8.23
CA ILE A 209 32.87 0.78 9.55
C ILE A 209 32.97 -0.75 9.71
N PRO A 210 31.89 -1.55 9.52
CA PRO A 210 32.00 -3.00 9.62
C PRO A 210 32.87 -3.60 8.51
N ILE A 211 32.91 -3.01 7.31
CA ILE A 211 33.82 -3.46 6.24
C ILE A 211 35.28 -3.30 6.68
N ALA A 212 35.66 -2.13 7.21
CA ALA A 212 37.00 -1.88 7.70
C ALA A 212 37.36 -2.81 8.87
N PHE A 213 36.41 -3.09 9.77
CA PHE A 213 36.61 -4.05 10.86
C PHE A 213 36.89 -5.47 10.34
N VAL A 214 36.09 -5.98 9.40
CA VAL A 214 36.30 -7.31 8.80
C VAL A 214 37.63 -7.35 8.03
N GLN A 215 37.97 -6.29 7.29
CA GLN A 215 39.25 -6.18 6.59
C GLN A 215 40.44 -6.17 7.55
N SER A 216 40.32 -5.51 8.71
CA SER A 216 41.38 -5.50 9.73
C SER A 216 41.63 -6.89 10.34
N LEU A 217 40.57 -7.70 10.52
CA LEU A 217 40.70 -9.09 10.99
C LEU A 217 41.29 -10.01 9.92
N ALA A 218 41.01 -9.76 8.64
CA ALA A 218 41.55 -10.55 7.54
C ALA A 218 43.05 -10.29 7.28
N ASN A 219 43.54 -9.08 7.60
CA ASN A 219 44.95 -8.72 7.47
C ASN A 219 45.68 -8.80 8.83
N LEU A 220 45.92 -10.03 9.29
CA LEU A 220 46.56 -10.31 10.58
C LEU A 220 47.98 -9.71 10.69
N GLU A 221 48.77 -9.73 9.60
CA GLU A 221 50.12 -9.14 9.57
C GLU A 221 50.11 -7.62 9.80
N GLY A 222 49.12 -6.93 9.25
CA GLY A 222 48.93 -5.49 9.48
C GLY A 222 48.45 -5.18 10.90
N LEU A 223 47.60 -6.04 11.46
CA LEU A 223 47.08 -5.91 12.82
C LEU A 223 48.16 -6.17 13.87
N GLU A 224 49.06 -7.12 13.63
CA GLU A 224 50.17 -7.47 14.52
C GLU A 224 51.19 -6.31 14.68
N ARG A 225 51.38 -5.51 13.63
CA ARG A 225 52.22 -4.31 13.67
C ARG A 225 51.59 -3.14 14.42
N VAL A 226 50.26 -3.00 14.36
CA VAL A 226 49.52 -1.89 14.97
C VAL A 226 49.10 -2.20 16.42
N ALA A 227 48.86 -3.47 16.74
CA ALA A 227 48.41 -3.96 18.05
C ALA A 227 49.29 -5.14 18.52
N PRO A 228 50.52 -4.87 19.01
CA PRO A 228 51.48 -5.92 19.37
C PRO A 228 51.03 -6.82 20.54
N PHE A 229 49.99 -6.43 21.28
CA PHE A 229 49.39 -7.25 22.35
C PHE A 229 48.59 -8.47 21.81
N LEU A 230 48.28 -8.53 20.51
CA LEU A 230 47.57 -9.65 19.89
C LEU A 230 48.50 -10.79 19.42
N ARG A 231 49.82 -10.57 19.40
CA ARG A 231 50.83 -11.59 19.02
C ARG A 231 50.64 -12.96 19.67
N PRO A 232 50.39 -13.08 20.99
CA PRO A 232 50.29 -14.37 21.65
C PRO A 232 49.09 -15.22 21.21
N VAL A 233 48.06 -14.60 20.61
CA VAL A 233 46.84 -15.30 20.14
C VAL A 233 46.96 -15.71 18.66
N ILE A 234 47.85 -15.06 17.91
CA ILE A 234 48.04 -15.26 16.47
C ILE A 234 49.12 -16.33 16.20
N GLU A 235 50.15 -16.44 17.05
CA GLU A 235 51.26 -17.41 16.91
C GLU A 235 51.00 -18.78 17.57
N LEU A 236 49.76 -19.05 18.00
CA LEU A 236 49.33 -20.29 18.66
C LEU A 236 48.72 -21.28 17.64
#